data_AF-Q92Y65-F1
#
_entry.id   AF-Q92Y65-F1
#
_cell.length_a   1.000
_cell.length_b   1.000
_cell.length_c   1.000
_cell.angle_alpha   90.00
_cell.angle_beta   90.00
_cell.angle_gamma   90.00
#
_symmetry.space_group_name_H-M   'P 1'
#
loop_
_entity.id
_entity.type
_entity.pdbx_description
1 polymer ?
#
loop_
_entity_poly.entity_id
_entity_poly.type
_entity_poly.pdbx_seq_one_letter_code
_entity_poly.pdbx_strand_id
1 'polypeptide(L)'
;MPNWSRGKGPDPSKFDPFTKSGKITRRQEQYNLLHEAGAPSEPENWGIDVRKSLPEFKYMTFDVVGTLIDFEGGLKDCLAGIAAEAGATIDGEEALSLYRAARYSKDADLFPDDLVRVYLEIAPKLGLPAEPKYGERFRDSTKNWKGFADSAEALARLAKSCRLVAMTNARRWAFDLFAQQLGNPFYAAFTADDTGTEKPDPVFFEKVFDFVGSEGNSKDDILHVAQSQYHDIGISRKLGLANCWIERRHAQKGYGGTIEPAEFTAPDYHFTSMAALADAVVVARG
;
A
#
# COMPACT_ATOMS: atom_id res chain seq x y z
N MET A 1 4.94 69.80 -9.84
CA MET A 1 4.98 68.46 -9.21
C MET A 1 4.58 67.44 -10.27
N PRO A 2 5.35 66.35 -10.45
CA PRO A 2 5.31 65.53 -11.66
C PRO A 2 4.29 64.37 -11.53
N ASN A 3 3.76 63.87 -12.65
CA ASN A 3 3.64 62.42 -12.78
C ASN A 3 3.66 61.93 -14.23
N TRP A 4 4.31 60.78 -14.39
CA TRP A 4 4.90 60.20 -15.59
C TRP A 4 3.93 59.30 -16.38
N SER A 5 4.01 59.42 -17.71
CA SER A 5 3.82 58.44 -18.79
C SER A 5 3.18 57.06 -18.54
N ARG A 6 2.20 56.70 -19.38
CA ARG A 6 2.02 55.33 -19.91
C ARG A 6 2.23 55.33 -21.42
N GLY A 7 3.37 54.77 -21.85
CA GLY A 7 3.69 54.47 -23.24
C GLY A 7 3.15 53.10 -23.66
N LYS A 8 2.84 52.97 -24.94
CA LYS A 8 2.13 51.87 -25.61
C LYS A 8 2.87 50.52 -25.52
N GLY A 9 2.11 49.43 -25.33
CA GLY A 9 2.59 48.06 -25.47
C GLY A 9 2.84 47.67 -26.94
N PRO A 10 3.63 46.61 -27.21
CA PRO A 10 3.99 46.21 -28.56
C PRO A 10 2.87 45.46 -29.31
N ASP A 11 2.93 45.58 -30.63
CA ASP A 11 2.01 45.12 -31.68
C ASP A 11 2.10 43.59 -31.94
N PRO A 12 0.97 42.86 -32.06
CA PRO A 12 0.92 41.40 -32.16
C PRO A 12 1.20 40.82 -33.57
N SER A 13 1.88 41.55 -34.46
CA SER A 13 1.99 41.18 -35.89
C SER A 13 3.41 40.93 -36.43
N LYS A 14 4.32 40.29 -35.68
CA LYS A 14 5.61 39.80 -36.27
C LYS A 14 6.10 38.47 -35.68
N PHE A 15 6.41 37.54 -36.60
CA PHE A 15 7.15 36.27 -36.51
C PHE A 15 6.37 34.95 -36.36
N ASP A 16 5.96 34.41 -37.53
CA ASP A 16 6.12 33.01 -37.96
C ASP A 16 7.37 33.02 -38.93
N PRO A 17 8.20 31.97 -39.19
CA PRO A 17 7.86 30.54 -39.23
C PRO A 17 8.95 29.52 -38.82
N PHE A 18 8.60 28.41 -38.15
CA PHE A 18 9.27 27.10 -38.33
C PHE A 18 8.46 25.99 -37.67
N THR A 19 7.79 25.20 -38.52
CA THR A 19 7.51 23.79 -38.31
C THR A 19 8.72 23.05 -37.75
N LYS A 20 8.57 22.46 -36.56
CA LYS A 20 9.21 21.18 -36.22
C LYS A 20 8.18 20.31 -35.52
N SER A 21 7.81 19.24 -36.21
CA SER A 21 7.25 18.02 -35.61
C SER A 21 8.16 17.60 -34.45
N GLY A 22 7.80 17.98 -33.24
CA GLY A 22 8.41 17.43 -32.03
C GLY A 22 7.96 15.99 -31.94
N LYS A 23 8.88 15.03 -32.09
CA LYS A 23 8.62 13.66 -31.68
C LYS A 23 8.15 13.71 -30.23
N ILE A 24 6.94 13.24 -29.97
CA ILE A 24 6.48 13.01 -28.61
C ILE A 24 7.53 12.09 -27.99
N THR A 25 8.21 12.55 -26.94
CA THR A 25 9.21 11.72 -26.29
C THR A 25 8.51 10.56 -25.61
N ARG A 26 9.16 9.40 -25.51
CA ARG A 26 8.62 8.23 -24.79
C ARG A 26 8.13 8.61 -23.38
N ARG A 27 8.76 9.62 -22.77
CA ARG A 27 8.40 10.26 -21.49
C ARG A 27 7.05 10.99 -21.52
N GLN A 28 6.75 11.71 -22.60
CA GLN A 28 5.46 12.40 -22.78
C GLN A 28 4.34 11.42 -23.15
N GLU A 29 4.65 10.34 -23.87
CA GLU A 29 3.70 9.25 -24.11
C GLU A 29 3.36 8.50 -22.80
N GLN A 30 4.36 8.21 -21.97
CA GLN A 30 4.15 7.62 -20.64
C GLN A 30 3.33 8.53 -19.72
N TYR A 31 3.61 9.84 -19.75
CA TYR A 31 2.83 10.85 -19.01
C TYR A 31 1.37 10.89 -19.47
N ASN A 32 1.11 10.82 -20.78
CA ASN A 32 -0.24 10.82 -21.32
C ASN A 32 -1.01 9.52 -21.01
N LEU A 33 -0.34 8.36 -21.04
CA LEU A 33 -0.94 7.06 -20.70
C LEU A 33 -1.31 6.93 -19.22
N LEU A 34 -0.57 7.60 -18.33
CA LEU A 34 -0.91 7.69 -16.91
C LEU A 34 -2.14 8.59 -16.65
N HIS A 35 -2.45 9.52 -17.57
CA HIS A 35 -3.55 10.49 -17.43
C HIS A 35 -4.86 10.06 -18.09
N GLU A 36 -4.83 9.21 -19.12
CA GLU A 36 -6.05 8.66 -19.74
C GLU A 36 -6.79 7.65 -18.85
N ALA A 37 -6.15 7.15 -17.78
CA ALA A 37 -6.71 6.15 -16.84
C ALA A 37 -7.46 6.73 -15.62
N GLY A 38 -7.76 8.03 -15.59
CA GLY A 38 -8.64 8.62 -14.55
C GLY A 38 -7.98 8.93 -13.21
N ALA A 39 -6.72 9.37 -13.22
CA ALA A 39 -6.08 9.96 -12.04
C ALA A 39 -6.65 11.37 -11.73
N PRO A 40 -6.69 11.82 -10.46
CA PRO A 40 -7.16 13.15 -10.11
C PRO A 40 -6.28 14.27 -10.72
N SER A 41 -6.89 15.45 -10.84
CA SER A 41 -6.36 16.65 -11.51
C SER A 41 -5.00 17.12 -10.98
N GLU A 42 -4.06 17.25 -11.92
CA GLU A 42 -2.69 17.78 -11.85
C GLU A 42 -1.77 17.30 -10.71
N PRO A 43 -0.62 16.67 -11.01
CA PRO A 43 0.38 16.43 -9.99
C PRO A 43 0.98 17.76 -9.53
N GLU A 44 0.83 18.10 -8.25
CA GLU A 44 1.74 19.05 -7.60
C GLU A 44 3.17 18.55 -7.85
N ASN A 45 3.96 19.39 -8.52
CA ASN A 45 5.27 19.04 -9.02
C ASN A 45 6.28 19.06 -7.85
N TRP A 46 6.42 17.93 -7.14
CA TRP A 46 7.31 17.77 -5.98
C TRP A 46 8.81 17.57 -6.31
N GLY A 47 9.27 17.96 -7.50
CA GLY A 47 10.71 17.96 -7.83
C GLY A 47 11.39 16.58 -7.78
N ILE A 48 10.73 15.54 -8.31
CA ILE A 48 11.29 14.18 -8.29
C ILE A 48 12.43 14.06 -9.32
N ASP A 49 13.64 13.89 -8.80
CA ASP A 49 14.79 13.33 -9.54
C ASP A 49 14.47 11.87 -9.89
N VAL A 50 14.43 11.58 -11.18
CA VAL A 50 13.99 10.31 -11.77
C VAL A 50 14.95 9.18 -11.40
N ARG A 51 14.67 8.54 -10.27
CA ARG A 51 15.14 7.19 -9.98
C ARG A 51 14.48 6.20 -10.97
N LYS A 52 15.15 5.06 -11.17
CA LYS A 52 14.79 3.91 -12.01
C LYS A 52 13.30 3.80 -12.37
N SER A 53 12.99 3.65 -13.65
CA SER A 53 11.64 3.31 -14.14
C SER A 53 11.16 1.96 -13.61
N LEU A 54 9.84 1.76 -13.53
CA LEU A 54 9.24 0.55 -12.94
C LEU A 54 9.81 -0.79 -13.47
N PRO A 55 10.11 -0.96 -14.77
CA PRO A 55 10.68 -2.21 -15.29
C PRO A 55 12.14 -2.47 -14.89
N GLU A 56 12.86 -1.46 -14.37
CA GLU A 56 14.28 -1.59 -13.97
C GLU A 56 14.46 -2.26 -12.60
N PHE A 57 13.39 -2.38 -11.80
CA PHE A 57 13.42 -3.09 -10.52
C PHE A 57 13.39 -4.60 -10.73
N LYS A 58 14.36 -5.29 -10.12
CA LYS A 58 14.46 -6.77 -10.17
C LYS A 58 13.53 -7.42 -9.15
N TYR A 59 13.25 -6.72 -8.05
CA TYR A 59 12.38 -7.16 -6.97
C TYR A 59 11.27 -6.14 -6.72
N MET A 60 10.06 -6.64 -6.50
CA MET A 60 8.99 -5.88 -5.87
C MET A 60 8.67 -6.55 -4.55
N THR A 61 8.89 -5.84 -3.45
CA THR A 61 8.54 -6.32 -2.12
C THR A 61 7.18 -5.76 -1.73
N PHE A 62 6.28 -6.59 -1.21
CA PHE A 62 4.89 -6.22 -0.94
C PHE A 62 4.57 -6.33 0.54
N ASP A 63 4.01 -5.26 1.09
CA ASP A 63 3.07 -5.45 2.18
C ASP A 63 1.87 -6.31 1.73
N VAL A 64 1.30 -7.10 2.63
CA VAL A 64 0.23 -8.07 2.29
C VAL A 64 -1.11 -7.65 2.87
N VAL A 65 -1.18 -7.39 4.17
CA VAL A 65 -2.44 -7.16 4.89
C VAL A 65 -2.77 -5.67 4.84
N GLY A 66 -3.83 -5.29 4.11
CA GLY A 66 -4.16 -3.89 3.82
C GLY A 66 -3.67 -3.41 2.46
N THR A 67 -2.65 -4.05 1.89
CA THR A 67 -2.21 -3.77 0.50
C THR A 67 -2.81 -4.76 -0.49
N LEU A 68 -2.75 -6.06 -0.21
CA LEU A 68 -3.19 -7.12 -1.12
C LEU A 68 -4.46 -7.81 -0.62
N ILE A 69 -4.55 -8.03 0.70
CA ILE A 69 -5.69 -8.61 1.42
C ILE A 69 -6.55 -7.50 2.03
N ASP A 70 -7.85 -7.56 1.78
CA ASP A 70 -8.85 -6.67 2.38
C ASP A 70 -9.16 -7.13 3.81
N PHE A 71 -8.28 -6.74 4.73
CA PHE A 71 -8.44 -7.05 6.15
C PHE A 71 -9.61 -6.28 6.76
N GLU A 72 -9.90 -5.07 6.31
CA GLU A 72 -11.00 -4.28 6.86
C GLU A 72 -12.34 -4.94 6.57
N GLY A 73 -12.55 -5.42 5.33
CA GLY A 73 -13.69 -6.26 4.98
C GLY A 73 -13.78 -7.51 5.87
N GLY A 74 -12.67 -8.24 6.01
CA GLY A 74 -12.61 -9.44 6.85
C GLY A 74 -12.95 -9.21 8.33
N LEU A 75 -12.44 -8.13 8.93
CA LEU A 75 -12.75 -7.74 10.31
C LEU A 75 -14.23 -7.37 10.45
N LYS A 76 -14.74 -6.53 9.55
CA LYS A 76 -16.15 -6.07 9.56
C LYS A 76 -17.12 -7.23 9.41
N ASP A 77 -16.87 -8.14 8.47
CA ASP A 77 -17.73 -9.31 8.23
C ASP A 77 -17.81 -10.22 9.46
N CYS A 78 -16.67 -10.48 10.11
CA CYS A 78 -16.66 -11.30 11.32
C CYS A 78 -17.40 -10.63 12.48
N LEU A 79 -17.16 -9.34 12.72
CA LEU A 79 -17.82 -8.59 13.80
C LEU A 79 -19.32 -8.46 13.54
N ALA A 80 -19.74 -8.23 12.29
CA ALA A 80 -21.14 -8.18 11.91
C ALA A 80 -21.84 -9.53 12.14
N GLY A 81 -21.17 -10.65 11.85
CA GLY A 81 -21.71 -11.99 12.15
C GLY A 81 -21.92 -12.23 13.64
N ILE A 82 -20.95 -11.83 14.48
CA ILE A 82 -21.08 -11.91 15.94
C ILE A 82 -22.19 -10.97 16.45
N ALA A 83 -22.29 -9.76 15.90
CA ALA A 83 -23.33 -8.80 16.25
C ALA A 83 -24.73 -9.34 15.94
N ALA A 84 -24.91 -9.94 14.75
CA ALA A 84 -26.18 -10.53 14.35
C ALA A 84 -26.63 -11.66 15.30
N GLU A 85 -25.69 -12.53 15.71
CA GLU A 85 -25.96 -13.60 16.69
C GLU A 85 -26.30 -13.07 18.08
N ALA A 86 -25.71 -11.94 18.47
CA ALA A 86 -25.95 -11.28 19.75
C ALA A 86 -27.18 -10.35 19.75
N GLY A 87 -27.85 -10.15 18.61
CA GLY A 87 -28.93 -9.17 18.46
C GLY A 87 -28.46 -7.72 18.58
N ALA A 88 -27.19 -7.45 18.28
CA ALA A 88 -26.57 -6.13 18.30
C ALA A 88 -26.44 -5.54 16.90
N THR A 89 -26.30 -4.21 16.82
CA THR A 89 -25.93 -3.50 15.59
C THR A 89 -24.65 -2.72 15.88
N ILE A 90 -23.69 -2.78 14.95
CA ILE A 90 -22.39 -2.11 15.10
C ILE A 90 -22.12 -1.20 13.90
N ASP A 91 -21.40 -0.10 14.12
CA ASP A 91 -20.81 0.70 13.05
C ASP A 91 -19.44 0.10 12.68
N GLY A 92 -19.26 -0.25 11.41
CA GLY A 92 -18.03 -0.84 10.90
C GLY A 92 -16.82 0.12 11.00
N GLU A 93 -17.00 1.43 10.80
CA GLU A 93 -15.88 2.38 10.91
C GLU A 93 -15.50 2.63 12.37
N GLU A 94 -16.48 2.66 13.28
CA GLU A 94 -16.21 2.66 14.73
C GLU A 94 -15.43 1.41 15.13
N ALA A 95 -15.85 0.24 14.67
CA ALA A 95 -15.18 -1.02 14.94
C ALA A 95 -13.72 -1.03 14.42
N LEU A 96 -13.46 -0.50 13.22
CA LEU A 96 -12.11 -0.35 12.68
C LEU A 96 -11.25 0.61 13.52
N SER A 97 -11.82 1.73 13.96
CA SER A 97 -11.11 2.69 14.83
C SER A 97 -10.75 2.08 16.19
N LEU A 98 -11.66 1.31 16.79
CA LEU A 98 -11.43 0.58 18.04
C LEU A 98 -10.39 -0.53 17.86
N TYR A 99 -10.50 -1.31 16.77
CA TYR A 99 -9.50 -2.32 16.40
C TYR A 99 -8.10 -1.71 16.33
N ARG A 100 -7.96 -0.59 15.60
CA ARG A 100 -6.70 0.14 15.46
C ARG A 100 -6.15 0.55 16.83
N ALA A 101 -6.96 1.18 17.68
CA ALA A 101 -6.51 1.59 19.01
C ALA A 101 -6.01 0.41 19.85
N ALA A 102 -6.70 -0.73 19.81
CA ALA A 102 -6.31 -1.93 20.54
C ALA A 102 -5.08 -2.65 19.95
N ARG A 103 -4.93 -2.65 18.62
CA ARG A 103 -3.83 -3.34 17.91
C ARG A 103 -2.47 -2.67 18.13
N TYR A 104 -2.46 -1.37 18.39
CA TYR A 104 -1.23 -0.59 18.60
C TYR A 104 -0.99 -0.25 20.08
N SER A 105 -1.55 -1.05 21.00
CA SER A 105 -1.24 -0.93 22.42
C SER A 105 0.14 -1.54 22.74
N LYS A 106 0.68 -1.18 23.91
CA LYS A 106 1.96 -1.73 24.42
C LYS A 106 1.93 -3.24 24.70
N ASP A 107 0.73 -3.82 24.82
CA ASP A 107 0.50 -5.22 25.17
C ASP A 107 0.17 -6.05 23.92
N ALA A 108 0.39 -5.50 22.72
CA ALA A 108 0.13 -6.18 21.46
C ALA A 108 1.08 -7.35 21.24
N ASP A 109 0.51 -8.48 20.84
CA ASP A 109 1.24 -9.66 20.35
C ASP A 109 1.26 -9.69 18.80
N LEU A 110 1.86 -10.71 18.22
CA LEU A 110 2.00 -10.88 16.78
C LEU A 110 0.64 -11.12 16.10
N PHE A 111 0.43 -10.44 14.97
CA PHE A 111 -0.77 -10.61 14.17
C PHE A 111 -0.75 -11.96 13.42
N PRO A 112 -1.87 -12.71 13.31
CA PRO A 112 -3.20 -12.38 13.82
C PRO A 112 -3.54 -12.98 15.19
N ASP A 113 -2.63 -13.67 15.87
CA ASP A 113 -2.93 -14.32 17.15
C ASP A 113 -3.40 -13.30 18.20
N ASP A 114 -2.86 -12.07 18.15
CA ASP A 114 -3.29 -10.91 18.95
C ASP A 114 -4.77 -10.52 18.77
N LEU A 115 -5.44 -10.96 17.70
CA LEU A 115 -6.86 -10.66 17.46
C LEU A 115 -7.76 -11.18 18.58
N VAL A 116 -7.35 -12.23 19.31
CA VAL A 116 -8.10 -12.70 20.48
C VAL A 116 -8.15 -11.62 21.57
N ARG A 117 -7.00 -11.03 21.90
CA ARG A 117 -6.89 -9.93 22.87
C ARG A 117 -7.61 -8.69 22.36
N VAL A 118 -7.39 -8.31 21.10
CA VAL A 118 -8.04 -7.14 20.48
C VAL A 118 -9.56 -7.26 20.55
N TYR A 119 -10.13 -8.42 20.20
CA TYR A 119 -11.56 -8.64 20.31
C TYR A 119 -12.07 -8.41 21.73
N LEU A 120 -11.42 -9.01 22.74
CA LEU A 120 -11.82 -8.87 24.14
C LEU A 120 -11.77 -7.42 24.62
N GLU A 121 -10.90 -6.59 24.05
CA GLU A 121 -10.80 -5.16 24.37
C GLU A 121 -11.91 -4.33 23.69
N ILE A 122 -12.25 -4.62 22.45
CA ILE A 122 -13.21 -3.81 21.67
C ILE A 122 -14.66 -4.26 21.83
N ALA A 123 -14.90 -5.55 22.13
CA ALA A 123 -16.25 -6.11 22.22
C ALA A 123 -17.16 -5.38 23.22
N PRO A 124 -16.74 -5.06 24.47
CA PRO A 124 -17.58 -4.30 25.40
C PRO A 124 -17.97 -2.91 24.87
N LYS A 125 -17.05 -2.26 24.14
CA LYS A 125 -17.27 -0.91 23.57
C LYS A 125 -18.28 -0.96 22.42
N LEU A 126 -18.34 -2.08 21.70
CA LEU A 126 -19.26 -2.35 20.60
C LEU A 126 -20.59 -2.99 21.05
N GLY A 127 -20.79 -3.22 22.35
CA GLY A 127 -21.96 -3.94 22.86
C GLY A 127 -22.00 -5.43 22.48
N LEU A 128 -20.84 -6.01 22.18
CA LEU A 128 -20.67 -7.43 21.80
C LEU A 128 -20.29 -8.30 23.01
N PRO A 129 -20.57 -9.61 22.97
CA PRO A 129 -20.19 -10.52 24.04
C PRO A 129 -18.66 -10.66 24.14
N ALA A 130 -18.10 -10.32 25.30
CA ALA A 130 -16.67 -10.37 25.59
C ALA A 130 -16.24 -11.73 26.14
N GLU A 131 -16.34 -12.78 25.32
CA GLU A 131 -15.92 -14.15 25.67
C GLU A 131 -14.76 -14.63 24.77
N PRO A 132 -13.81 -15.44 25.30
CA PRO A 132 -12.65 -15.91 24.53
C PRO A 132 -12.99 -16.60 23.20
N LYS A 133 -14.08 -17.38 23.15
CA LYS A 133 -14.54 -18.09 21.94
C LYS A 133 -14.78 -17.14 20.75
N TYR A 134 -15.22 -15.91 21.01
CA TYR A 134 -15.45 -14.92 19.95
C TYR A 134 -14.15 -14.25 19.52
N GLY A 135 -13.19 -14.07 20.44
CA GLY A 135 -11.84 -13.63 20.08
C GLY A 135 -11.11 -14.68 19.23
N GLU A 136 -11.24 -15.96 19.57
CA GLU A 136 -10.73 -17.07 18.76
C GLU A 136 -11.39 -17.11 17.38
N ARG A 137 -12.72 -16.91 17.30
CA ARG A 137 -13.42 -16.76 16.02
C ARG A 137 -12.91 -15.55 15.23
N PHE A 138 -12.64 -14.43 15.88
CA PHE A 138 -12.12 -13.23 15.23
C PHE A 138 -10.74 -13.46 14.63
N ARG A 139 -9.82 -14.07 15.40
CA ARG A 139 -8.52 -14.54 14.90
C ARG A 139 -8.70 -15.50 13.72
N ASP A 140 -9.51 -16.54 13.90
CA ASP A 140 -9.69 -17.61 12.92
C ASP A 140 -10.39 -17.15 11.64
N SER A 141 -11.13 -16.03 11.69
CA SER A 141 -11.76 -15.42 10.51
C SER A 141 -10.75 -15.07 9.42
N THR A 142 -9.49 -14.81 9.80
CA THR A 142 -8.38 -14.53 8.87
C THR A 142 -8.19 -15.62 7.82
N LYS A 143 -8.53 -16.88 8.14
CA LYS A 143 -8.50 -18.00 7.21
C LYS A 143 -9.35 -17.77 5.95
N ASN A 144 -10.36 -16.90 6.06
CA ASN A 144 -11.35 -16.65 5.01
C ASN A 144 -11.23 -15.27 4.35
N TRP A 145 -10.29 -14.43 4.80
CA TRP A 145 -10.14 -13.08 4.27
C TRP A 145 -9.76 -13.09 2.79
N LYS A 146 -10.26 -12.11 2.06
CA LYS A 146 -10.16 -12.05 0.60
C LYS A 146 -9.08 -11.04 0.19
N GLY A 147 -8.43 -11.33 -0.94
CA GLY A 147 -7.69 -10.32 -1.66
C GLY A 147 -8.63 -9.22 -2.16
N PHE A 148 -8.14 -7.99 -2.27
CA PHE A 148 -8.82 -6.99 -3.12
C PHE A 148 -8.99 -7.56 -4.54
N ALA A 149 -10.07 -7.18 -5.21
CA ALA A 149 -10.47 -7.76 -6.49
C ALA A 149 -9.39 -7.68 -7.58
N ASP A 150 -8.54 -6.65 -7.52
CA ASP A 150 -7.44 -6.40 -8.45
C ASP A 150 -6.12 -7.08 -8.07
N SER A 151 -5.97 -7.60 -6.85
CA SER A 151 -4.67 -8.06 -6.33
C SER A 151 -4.11 -9.28 -7.04
N ALA A 152 -4.90 -10.36 -7.18
CA ALA A 152 -4.39 -11.64 -7.69
C ALA A 152 -3.96 -11.53 -9.17
N GLU A 153 -4.77 -10.90 -10.01
CA GLU A 153 -4.44 -10.71 -11.43
C GLU A 153 -3.23 -9.78 -11.60
N ALA A 154 -3.18 -8.67 -10.86
CA ALA A 154 -2.05 -7.75 -10.90
C ALA A 154 -0.74 -8.44 -10.50
N LEU A 155 -0.72 -9.20 -9.41
CA LEU A 155 0.46 -9.97 -8.99
C LEU A 155 0.87 -10.99 -10.06
N ALA A 156 -0.08 -11.72 -10.65
CA ALA A 156 0.22 -12.67 -11.74
C ALA A 156 0.84 -11.98 -12.97
N ARG A 157 0.45 -10.73 -13.27
CA ARG A 157 1.06 -9.93 -14.35
C ARG A 157 2.47 -9.47 -13.98
N LEU A 158 2.67 -8.95 -12.77
CA LEU A 158 3.96 -8.45 -12.28
C LEU A 158 5.00 -9.58 -12.19
N ALA A 159 4.58 -10.75 -11.71
CA ALA A 159 5.43 -11.95 -11.53
C ALA A 159 6.09 -12.44 -12.82
N LYS A 160 5.56 -12.10 -14.00
CA LYS A 160 6.16 -12.45 -15.31
C LYS A 160 7.54 -11.84 -15.53
N SER A 161 7.97 -10.95 -14.65
CA SER A 161 9.01 -9.99 -14.99
C SER A 161 9.73 -9.33 -13.83
N CYS A 162 9.31 -9.64 -12.61
CA CYS A 162 9.90 -9.16 -11.38
C CYS A 162 9.77 -10.26 -10.33
N ARG A 163 10.77 -10.42 -9.47
CA ARG A 163 10.68 -11.34 -8.32
C ARG A 163 9.81 -10.68 -7.26
N LEU A 164 8.64 -11.25 -7.00
CA LEU A 164 7.72 -10.73 -6.00
C LEU A 164 8.07 -11.30 -4.63
N VAL A 165 8.28 -10.45 -3.64
CA VAL A 165 8.62 -10.87 -2.28
C VAL A 165 7.55 -10.38 -1.30
N ALA A 166 6.92 -11.28 -0.55
CA ALA A 166 5.99 -10.87 0.50
C ALA A 166 6.74 -10.40 1.76
N MET A 167 6.31 -9.30 2.35
CA MET A 167 6.78 -8.74 3.61
C MET A 167 5.57 -8.44 4.49
N THR A 168 5.21 -9.35 5.40
CA THR A 168 3.99 -9.22 6.20
C THR A 168 4.25 -9.34 7.70
N ASN A 169 3.51 -8.54 8.49
CA ASN A 169 3.45 -8.69 9.94
C ASN A 169 2.63 -9.92 10.37
N ALA A 170 1.93 -10.57 9.43
CA ALA A 170 1.19 -11.79 9.73
C ALA A 170 2.12 -12.96 10.05
N ARG A 171 1.70 -13.80 11.00
CA ARG A 171 2.26 -15.13 11.22
C ARG A 171 2.16 -15.98 9.96
N ARG A 172 3.11 -16.89 9.80
CA ARG A 172 3.24 -17.85 8.69
C ARG A 172 1.93 -18.55 8.36
N TRP A 173 1.24 -19.07 9.37
CA TRP A 173 0.02 -19.85 9.18
C TRP A 173 -1.08 -19.06 8.46
N ALA A 174 -1.21 -17.76 8.74
CA ALA A 174 -2.19 -16.89 8.11
C ALA A 174 -1.73 -16.44 6.72
N PHE A 175 -0.43 -16.10 6.61
CA PHE A 175 0.17 -15.74 5.33
C PHE A 175 0.02 -16.85 4.28
N ASP A 176 0.21 -18.11 4.63
CA ASP A 176 0.13 -19.21 3.66
C ASP A 176 -1.27 -19.29 3.01
N LEU A 177 -2.33 -18.97 3.76
CA LEU A 177 -3.70 -18.88 3.26
C LEU A 177 -3.92 -17.61 2.41
N PHE A 178 -3.32 -16.48 2.80
CA PHE A 178 -3.34 -15.26 1.98
C PHE A 178 -2.62 -15.46 0.65
N ALA A 179 -1.46 -16.11 0.66
CA ALA A 179 -0.70 -16.43 -0.54
C ALA A 179 -1.53 -17.34 -1.46
N GLN A 180 -2.19 -18.37 -0.93
CA GLN A 180 -3.09 -19.22 -1.70
C GLN A 180 -4.23 -18.42 -2.33
N GLN A 181 -4.86 -17.53 -1.57
CA GLN A 181 -5.94 -16.66 -2.07
C GLN A 181 -5.47 -15.71 -3.18
N LEU A 182 -4.18 -15.36 -3.19
CA LEU A 182 -3.54 -14.51 -4.19
C LEU A 182 -2.95 -15.30 -5.38
N GLY A 183 -3.11 -16.63 -5.41
CA GLY A 183 -2.60 -17.49 -6.47
C GLY A 183 -1.13 -17.88 -6.34
N ASN A 184 -0.57 -17.84 -5.12
CA ASN A 184 0.83 -18.14 -4.78
C ASN A 184 1.87 -17.43 -5.68
N PRO A 185 1.82 -16.10 -5.81
CA PRO A 185 2.64 -15.38 -6.79
C PRO A 185 4.07 -15.07 -6.32
N PHE A 186 4.38 -15.36 -5.05
CA PHE A 186 5.60 -14.89 -4.41
C PHE A 186 6.78 -15.81 -4.67
N TYR A 187 7.90 -15.21 -5.06
CA TYR A 187 9.21 -15.84 -5.16
C TYR A 187 9.82 -16.15 -3.79
N ALA A 188 9.61 -15.26 -2.82
CA ALA A 188 10.01 -15.43 -1.42
C ALA A 188 9.02 -14.72 -0.48
N ALA A 189 9.01 -15.08 0.80
CA ALA A 189 8.10 -14.49 1.78
C ALA A 189 8.73 -14.39 3.17
N PHE A 190 8.63 -13.20 3.77
CA PHE A 190 9.06 -12.89 5.12
C PHE A 190 7.84 -12.53 5.96
N THR A 191 7.68 -13.25 7.06
CA THR A 191 6.61 -13.13 8.04
C THR A 191 7.20 -12.76 9.40
N ALA A 192 6.34 -12.39 10.35
CA ALA A 192 6.76 -12.13 11.72
C ALA A 192 7.49 -13.33 12.36
N ASP A 193 7.19 -14.57 11.93
CA ASP A 193 7.91 -15.77 12.38
C ASP A 193 9.38 -15.80 11.91
N ASP A 194 9.66 -15.33 10.69
CA ASP A 194 11.02 -15.35 10.13
C ASP A 194 11.84 -14.15 10.63
N THR A 195 11.20 -13.01 10.84
CA THR A 195 11.85 -11.77 11.24
C THR A 195 12.01 -11.67 12.75
N GLY A 196 11.10 -12.27 13.52
CA GLY A 196 11.05 -12.14 14.98
C GLY A 196 10.59 -10.76 15.46
N THR A 197 10.13 -9.91 14.54
CA THR A 197 9.63 -8.56 14.78
C THR A 197 8.62 -8.19 13.70
N GLU A 198 7.89 -7.10 13.90
CA GLU A 198 6.96 -6.53 12.91
C GLU A 198 7.54 -5.24 12.32
N LYS A 199 7.21 -4.95 11.06
CA LYS A 199 7.39 -3.61 10.50
C LYS A 199 6.60 -2.62 11.39
N PRO A 200 7.09 -1.40 11.67
CA PRO A 200 8.19 -0.69 11.02
C PRO A 200 9.59 -0.90 11.64
N ASP A 201 9.82 -1.96 12.41
CA ASP A 201 11.16 -2.26 12.91
C ASP A 201 12.15 -2.46 11.73
N PRO A 202 13.26 -1.70 11.67
CA PRO A 202 14.29 -1.85 10.63
C PRO A 202 14.81 -3.28 10.47
N VAL A 203 14.86 -4.06 11.56
CA VAL A 203 15.35 -5.46 11.53
C VAL A 203 14.52 -6.32 10.56
N PHE A 204 13.23 -6.02 10.39
CA PHE A 204 12.41 -6.70 9.38
C PHE A 204 12.99 -6.49 7.97
N PHE A 205 13.28 -5.25 7.61
CA PHE A 205 13.77 -4.87 6.28
C PHE A 205 15.19 -5.36 6.04
N GLU A 206 16.06 -5.31 7.05
CA GLU A 206 17.44 -5.79 6.97
C GLU A 206 17.51 -7.26 6.56
N LYS A 207 16.64 -8.13 7.09
CA LYS A 207 16.59 -9.54 6.65
C LYS A 207 16.23 -9.70 5.17
N VAL A 208 15.37 -8.84 4.65
CA VAL A 208 15.03 -8.85 3.21
C VAL A 208 16.20 -8.33 2.38
N PHE A 209 16.95 -7.34 2.88
CA PHE A 209 18.17 -6.87 2.21
C PHE A 209 19.26 -7.94 2.18
N ASP A 210 19.44 -8.69 3.27
CA ASP A 210 20.39 -9.80 3.33
C ASP A 210 20.02 -10.90 2.31
N PHE A 211 18.73 -11.22 2.19
CA PHE A 211 18.24 -12.15 1.17
C PHE A 211 18.55 -11.66 -0.25
N VAL A 212 18.21 -10.41 -0.58
CA VAL A 212 18.48 -9.82 -1.90
C VAL A 212 20.00 -9.75 -2.16
N GLY A 213 20.80 -9.44 -1.14
CA GLY A 213 22.26 -9.43 -1.15
C GLY A 213 22.85 -10.82 -1.44
N SER A 214 22.27 -11.87 -0.85
CA SER A 214 22.69 -13.26 -1.09
C SER A 214 22.49 -13.71 -2.54
N GLU A 215 21.58 -13.05 -3.26
CA GLU A 215 21.35 -13.28 -4.69
C GLU A 215 22.20 -12.38 -5.60
N GLY A 216 23.15 -11.62 -5.03
CA GLY A 216 24.06 -10.74 -5.76
C GLY A 216 23.43 -9.40 -6.20
N ASN A 217 22.33 -9.00 -5.58
CA ASN A 217 21.64 -7.73 -5.85
C ASN A 217 21.72 -6.79 -4.64
N SER A 218 21.19 -5.57 -4.75
CA SER A 218 21.15 -4.61 -3.64
C SER A 218 19.75 -4.07 -3.40
N LYS A 219 19.61 -3.30 -2.31
CA LYS A 219 18.36 -2.57 -2.03
C LYS A 219 17.94 -1.60 -3.15
N ASP A 220 18.88 -1.15 -3.99
CA ASP A 220 18.58 -0.28 -5.13
C ASP A 220 17.84 -1.03 -6.26
N ASP A 221 17.82 -2.35 -6.23
CA ASP A 221 17.06 -3.20 -7.16
C ASP A 221 15.64 -3.52 -6.66
N ILE A 222 15.24 -2.98 -5.51
CA ILE A 222 13.95 -3.21 -4.87
C ILE A 222 13.02 -1.99 -5.04
N LEU A 223 11.79 -2.24 -5.48
CA LEU A 223 10.66 -1.34 -5.27
C LEU A 223 9.78 -1.90 -4.15
N HIS A 224 9.60 -1.15 -3.07
CA HIS A 224 8.72 -1.55 -1.98
C HIS A 224 7.31 -1.01 -2.18
N VAL A 225 6.32 -1.89 -2.25
CA VAL A 225 4.93 -1.57 -2.57
C VAL A 225 4.03 -1.82 -1.36
N ALA A 226 3.34 -0.80 -0.87
CA ALA A 226 2.52 -0.92 0.32
C ALA A 226 1.40 0.14 0.40
N GLN A 227 0.38 -0.13 1.22
CA GLN A 227 -0.68 0.80 1.59
C GLN A 227 -0.31 1.63 2.82
N SER A 228 0.37 1.03 3.79
CA SER A 228 0.57 1.65 5.10
C SER A 228 1.71 2.69 5.09
N GLN A 229 1.37 3.94 5.36
CA GLN A 229 2.37 5.02 5.53
C GLN A 229 3.29 4.79 6.73
N TYR A 230 2.76 4.23 7.83
CA TYR A 230 3.50 3.98 9.07
C TYR A 230 4.40 2.74 8.98
N HIS A 231 3.82 1.57 8.72
CA HIS A 231 4.56 0.29 8.70
C HIS A 231 5.54 0.17 7.52
N ASP A 232 5.32 0.88 6.41
CA ASP A 232 6.03 0.58 5.16
C ASP A 232 6.62 1.82 4.48
N ILE A 233 5.80 2.76 4.01
CA ILE A 233 6.28 3.86 3.16
C ILE A 233 7.30 4.75 3.90
N GLY A 234 7.01 5.12 5.15
CA GLY A 234 7.91 5.95 5.96
C GLY A 234 9.23 5.25 6.30
N ILE A 235 9.19 4.02 6.77
CA ILE A 235 10.41 3.27 7.15
C ILE A 235 11.24 2.88 5.93
N SER A 236 10.62 2.41 4.84
CA SER A 236 11.32 2.07 3.59
C SER A 236 12.07 3.28 3.02
N ARG A 237 11.46 4.47 3.08
CA ARG A 237 12.13 5.74 2.71
C ARG A 237 13.35 6.01 3.58
N LYS A 238 13.22 5.89 4.91
CA LYS A 238 14.33 6.10 5.86
C LYS A 238 15.48 5.13 5.62
N LEU A 239 15.19 3.90 5.17
CA LEU A 239 16.18 2.88 4.82
C LEU A 239 16.75 3.03 3.40
N GLY A 240 16.26 4.01 2.63
CA GLY A 240 16.76 4.35 1.30
C GLY A 240 16.22 3.47 0.17
N LEU A 241 15.05 2.86 0.34
CA LEU A 241 14.35 2.15 -0.73
C LEU A 241 13.61 3.12 -1.67
N ALA A 242 13.45 2.70 -2.92
CA ALA A 242 12.38 3.22 -3.75
C ALA A 242 11.04 2.63 -3.25
N ASN A 243 9.99 3.44 -3.19
CA ASN A 243 8.68 2.96 -2.73
C ASN A 243 7.50 3.41 -3.60
N CYS A 244 6.46 2.58 -3.57
CA CYS A 244 5.21 2.75 -4.28
C CYS A 244 4.07 2.66 -3.28
N TRP A 245 3.32 3.76 -3.15
CA TRP A 245 2.13 3.78 -2.31
C TRP A 245 0.91 3.29 -3.09
N ILE A 246 0.19 2.32 -2.52
CA ILE A 246 -1.12 1.86 -2.99
C ILE A 246 -2.19 2.42 -2.06
N GLU A 247 -2.80 3.55 -2.43
CA GLU A 247 -3.78 4.24 -1.60
C GLU A 247 -5.16 3.56 -1.68
N ARG A 248 -5.31 2.41 -0.99
CA ARG A 248 -6.57 1.64 -0.98
C ARG A 248 -7.79 2.45 -0.52
N ARG A 249 -7.59 3.38 0.41
CA ARG A 249 -8.64 4.25 0.96
C ARG A 249 -8.74 5.62 0.28
N HIS A 250 -8.20 5.83 -0.93
CA HIS A 250 -8.20 7.14 -1.63
C HIS A 250 -9.57 7.82 -1.76
N ALA A 251 -10.65 7.03 -1.83
CA ALA A 251 -12.03 7.52 -1.93
C ALA A 251 -12.77 7.54 -0.57
N GLN A 252 -12.09 7.24 0.53
CA GLN A 252 -12.67 7.12 1.86
C GLN A 252 -12.01 8.10 2.82
N LYS A 253 -12.77 8.55 3.83
CA LYS A 253 -12.21 9.38 4.91
C LYS A 253 -11.56 8.51 5.97
N GLY A 254 -10.51 9.04 6.60
CA GLY A 254 -9.82 8.40 7.71
C GLY A 254 -9.03 7.14 7.32
N TYR A 255 -8.35 6.57 8.31
CA TYR A 255 -7.37 5.50 8.10
C TYR A 255 -7.94 4.09 8.32
N GLY A 256 -9.24 3.99 8.63
CA GLY A 256 -9.90 2.72 8.93
C GLY A 256 -9.15 1.95 10.01
N GLY A 257 -8.78 0.70 9.72
CA GLY A 257 -8.07 -0.18 10.64
C GLY A 257 -6.56 0.08 10.74
N THR A 258 -6.01 0.90 9.84
CA THR A 258 -4.57 1.20 9.80
C THR A 258 -4.24 2.39 10.70
N ILE A 259 -3.11 2.32 11.42
CA ILE A 259 -2.61 3.43 12.24
C ILE A 259 -2.40 4.70 11.40
N GLU A 260 -2.81 5.84 11.97
CA GLU A 260 -2.53 7.15 11.38
C GLU A 260 -1.02 7.44 11.47
N PRO A 261 -0.35 7.78 10.36
CA PRO A 261 1.06 8.14 10.41
C PRO A 261 1.23 9.49 11.10
N ALA A 262 2.30 9.64 11.89
CA ALA A 262 2.65 10.93 12.50
C ALA A 262 2.97 11.99 11.43
N GLU A 263 3.55 11.57 10.31
CA GLU A 263 3.89 12.41 9.17
C GLU A 263 3.69 11.62 7.88
N PHE A 264 3.22 12.30 6.84
CA PHE A 264 3.04 11.69 5.54
C PHE A 264 4.38 11.65 4.77
N THR A 265 4.73 10.49 4.23
CA THR A 265 5.93 10.35 3.41
C THR A 265 5.55 10.42 1.93
N ALA A 266 6.10 11.39 1.20
CA ALA A 266 5.96 11.47 -0.25
C ALA A 266 6.57 10.20 -0.90
N PRO A 267 5.76 9.38 -1.60
CA PRO A 267 6.26 8.16 -2.23
C PRO A 267 6.94 8.45 -3.58
N ASP A 268 7.78 7.53 -4.08
CA ASP A 268 8.36 7.67 -5.43
C ASP A 268 7.32 7.36 -6.52
N TYR A 269 6.42 6.43 -6.23
CA TYR A 269 5.29 6.05 -7.08
C TYR A 269 3.99 6.04 -6.29
N HIS A 270 2.88 6.38 -6.93
CA HIS A 270 1.58 6.41 -6.29
C HIS A 270 0.50 5.87 -7.22
N PHE A 271 -0.28 4.91 -6.75
CA PHE A 271 -1.46 4.37 -7.41
C PHE A 271 -2.57 4.11 -6.40
N THR A 272 -3.81 4.03 -6.86
CA THR A 272 -4.97 3.71 -6.01
C THR A 272 -5.28 2.21 -5.95
N SER A 273 -4.63 1.40 -6.80
CA SER A 273 -4.86 -0.04 -6.94
C SER A 273 -3.60 -0.77 -7.46
N MET A 274 -3.57 -2.09 -7.24
CA MET A 274 -2.55 -2.97 -7.81
C MET A 274 -2.69 -3.12 -9.32
N ALA A 275 -3.93 -3.07 -9.85
CA ALA A 275 -4.18 -3.06 -11.30
C ALA A 275 -3.48 -1.87 -11.97
N ALA A 276 -3.63 -0.67 -11.43
CA ALA A 276 -3.00 0.54 -11.99
C ALA A 276 -1.46 0.45 -11.96
N LEU A 277 -0.88 -0.10 -10.90
CA LEU A 277 0.57 -0.39 -10.87
C LEU A 277 0.96 -1.39 -11.98
N ALA A 278 0.22 -2.50 -12.12
CA ALA A 278 0.49 -3.51 -13.15
C ALA A 278 0.34 -2.96 -14.58
N ASP A 279 -0.60 -2.06 -14.82
CA ASP A 279 -0.76 -1.36 -16.11
C ASP A 279 0.43 -0.44 -16.38
N ALA A 280 0.86 0.33 -15.40
CA ALA A 280 2.02 1.21 -15.53
C ALA A 280 3.32 0.42 -15.83
N VAL A 281 3.50 -0.77 -15.25
CA VAL A 281 4.64 -1.64 -15.57
C VAL A 281 4.58 -2.14 -17.01
N VAL A 282 3.41 -2.53 -17.51
CA VAL A 282 3.23 -2.98 -18.90
C VAL A 282 3.53 -1.84 -19.87
N VAL A 283 2.93 -0.67 -19.66
CA VAL A 283 3.17 0.53 -20.48
C VAL A 283 4.64 0.92 -20.52
N ALA A 284 5.32 0.87 -19.36
CA ALA A 284 6.72 1.26 -19.27
C ALA A 284 7.68 0.36 -20.08
N ARG A 285 7.23 -0.83 -20.50
CA ARG A 285 8.06 -1.75 -21.32
C ARG A 285 7.98 -1.47 -22.81
N GLY A 286 6.89 -0.91 -23.30
CA GLY A 286 6.61 -0.75 -24.74
C GLY A 286 5.70 -1.84 -25.26
#